data_AF-A0A1Q3AD79-F1
#
_entry.id   AF-A0A1Q3AD79-F1
#
_cell.length_a   1.000
_cell.length_b   1.000
_cell.length_c   1.000
_cell.angle_alpha   90.00
_cell.angle_beta   90.00
_cell.angle_gamma   90.00
#
_symmetry.space_group_name_H-M   'P 1'
#
loop_
_entity.id
_entity.type
_entity.pdbx_description
1 polymer ?
#
loop_
_entity_poly.entity_id
_entity_poly.type
_entity_poly.pdbx_seq_one_letter_code
_entity_poly.pdbx_strand_id
1 'polypeptide(L)'
;MLAFRRFASSTAHKRELQEFFTYHTTKADLKPWIYRPKNANILLTMDLKDPETNAPLKPRSPVQPLSRKVLDQYVSSIEPNSRELVDWLRGWTDVSTRKRALWNYISGGHLQNMLMRSFFKIGSYTSLVNTLYARQKRFVEAKNRDAFDVEHFFNTILVCNLHRNQELGYKTGDVALRKLETAWKHVTCRDNETGLANCLVGALIKQQGITAEPKLRGLSSKPINLPSLPENESSGNTAASISEQKFTYIIARTVLEFDPEADQAIKTFVRTYQARLKELGREDLYEDNVASMKQNFAARKARDTEKEATLGEAQPEEENPESKA
;
A
#
# COMPACT_ATOMS: atom_id res chain seq x y z
N MET A 1 2.74 -4.88 35.67
CA MET A 1 1.75 -3.97 35.06
C MET A 1 1.32 -4.54 33.72
N LEU A 2 0.13 -5.12 33.64
CA LEU A 2 -0.44 -5.68 32.42
C LEU A 2 -1.00 -4.51 31.57
N ALA A 3 -0.31 -4.19 30.48
CA ALA A 3 -0.77 -3.19 29.53
C ALA A 3 -1.97 -3.75 28.74
N PHE A 4 -3.17 -3.28 29.05
CA PHE A 4 -4.36 -3.47 28.22
C PHE A 4 -4.11 -2.83 26.83
N ARG A 5 -3.74 -3.64 25.84
CA ARG A 5 -3.80 -3.22 24.43
C ARG A 5 -5.27 -3.03 24.05
N ARG A 6 -5.66 -1.81 23.71
CA ARG A 6 -7.01 -1.47 23.22
C ARG A 6 -7.26 -2.12 21.85
N PHE A 7 -7.82 -3.32 21.82
CA PHE A 7 -8.22 -4.04 20.59
C PHE A 7 -9.51 -3.50 19.93
N ALA A 8 -10.12 -2.44 20.44
CA ALA A 8 -11.38 -1.90 19.91
C ALA A 8 -11.23 -1.03 18.64
N SER A 9 -10.03 -0.56 18.31
CA SER A 9 -9.81 0.42 17.23
C SER A 9 -9.75 -0.20 15.83
N SER A 10 -9.18 -1.40 15.66
CA SER A 10 -9.01 -2.01 14.32
C SER A 10 -10.33 -2.48 13.72
N THR A 11 -11.22 -3.02 14.55
CA THR A 11 -12.55 -3.49 14.15
C THR A 11 -13.49 -2.36 13.77
N ALA A 12 -13.35 -1.17 14.40
CA ALA A 12 -14.17 -0.01 14.12
C ALA A 12 -13.99 0.50 12.68
N HIS A 13 -12.74 0.75 12.25
CA HIS A 13 -12.47 1.26 10.90
C HIS A 13 -12.81 0.25 9.81
N LYS A 14 -12.58 -1.05 10.06
CA LYS A 14 -13.01 -2.12 9.16
C LYS A 14 -14.53 -2.14 9.01
N ARG A 15 -15.27 -1.95 10.11
CA ARG A 15 -16.73 -1.89 10.10
C ARG A 15 -17.24 -0.67 9.33
N GLU A 16 -16.66 0.51 9.53
CA GLU A 16 -17.02 1.72 8.77
C GLU A 16 -16.83 1.52 7.25
N LEU A 17 -15.71 0.92 6.84
CA LEU A 17 -15.46 0.55 5.44
C LEU A 17 -16.51 -0.44 4.93
N GLN A 18 -16.86 -1.45 5.72
CA GLN A 18 -17.87 -2.44 5.36
C GLN A 18 -19.27 -1.83 5.24
N GLU A 19 -19.64 -0.90 6.12
CA GLU A 19 -20.92 -0.19 6.07
C GLU A 19 -21.02 0.69 4.82
N PHE A 20 -19.96 1.43 4.49
CA PHE A 20 -19.87 2.22 3.26
C PHE A 20 -19.94 1.33 2.01
N PHE A 21 -19.23 0.21 2.00
CA PHE A 21 -19.26 -0.78 0.92
C PHE A 21 -20.66 -1.35 0.72
N THR A 22 -21.31 -1.77 1.80
CA THR A 22 -22.67 -2.34 1.79
C THR A 22 -23.68 -1.33 1.24
N TYR A 23 -23.59 -0.07 1.66
CA TYR A 23 -24.47 0.98 1.15
C TYR A 23 -24.34 1.19 -0.36
N HIS A 24 -23.12 1.20 -0.89
CA HIS A 24 -22.92 1.42 -2.32
C HIS A 24 -23.27 0.21 -3.18
N THR A 25 -23.09 -1.00 -2.67
CA THR A 25 -23.44 -2.26 -3.34
C THR A 25 -24.94 -2.58 -3.28
N THR A 26 -25.67 -2.12 -2.26
CA THR A 26 -27.14 -2.27 -2.16
C THR A 26 -27.86 -1.86 -3.47
N LYS A 27 -28.87 -2.64 -3.88
CA LYS A 27 -29.71 -2.37 -5.07
C LYS A 27 -30.31 -0.97 -4.98
N ALA A 28 -30.30 -0.22 -6.08
CA ALA A 28 -30.70 1.19 -6.10
C ALA A 28 -32.13 1.40 -5.54
N ASP A 29 -33.05 0.51 -5.90
CA ASP A 29 -34.46 0.57 -5.50
C ASP A 29 -34.66 0.29 -4.01
N LEU A 30 -33.75 -0.46 -3.39
CA LEU A 30 -33.80 -0.77 -1.95
C LEU A 30 -33.20 0.32 -1.07
N LYS A 31 -32.31 1.17 -1.61
CA LYS A 31 -31.60 2.18 -0.80
C LYS A 31 -32.54 3.19 -0.12
N PRO A 32 -33.55 3.76 -0.80
CA PRO A 32 -34.48 4.69 -0.16
C PRO A 32 -35.24 4.04 0.99
N TRP A 33 -35.53 2.74 0.91
CA TRP A 33 -36.27 2.03 1.97
C TRP A 33 -35.37 1.72 3.17
N ILE A 34 -34.15 1.23 2.91
CA ILE A 34 -33.23 0.77 3.97
C ILE A 34 -32.57 1.95 4.70
N TYR A 35 -32.15 3.00 4.00
CA TYR A 35 -31.25 4.03 4.54
C TYR A 35 -31.90 5.39 4.78
N ARG A 36 -33.24 5.51 4.68
CA ARG A 36 -33.98 6.74 5.01
C ARG A 36 -34.87 6.50 6.24
N PRO A 37 -34.65 7.22 7.35
CA PRO A 37 -35.42 7.02 8.59
C PRO A 37 -36.93 7.12 8.41
N LYS A 38 -37.39 8.04 7.55
CA LYS A 38 -38.82 8.24 7.26
C LYS A 38 -39.53 7.01 6.64
N ASN A 39 -38.76 6.09 6.06
CA ASN A 39 -39.30 4.90 5.40
C ASN A 39 -39.23 3.64 6.29
N ALA A 40 -38.80 3.77 7.56
CA ALA A 40 -38.58 2.63 8.46
C ALA A 40 -39.85 1.79 8.68
N ASN A 41 -40.99 2.44 8.96
CA ASN A 41 -42.26 1.73 9.16
C ASN A 41 -42.73 1.03 7.88
N ILE A 42 -42.55 1.68 6.73
CA ILE A 42 -42.92 1.11 5.42
C ILE A 42 -42.06 -0.12 5.12
N LEU A 43 -40.74 -0.06 5.38
CA LEU A 43 -39.84 -1.20 5.19
C LEU A 43 -40.27 -2.41 6.03
N LEU A 44 -40.69 -2.18 7.29
CA LEU A 44 -41.19 -3.25 8.16
C LEU A 44 -42.48 -3.89 7.61
N THR A 45 -43.32 -3.12 6.92
CA THR A 45 -44.57 -3.64 6.29
C THR A 45 -44.36 -4.34 4.95
N MET A 46 -43.21 -4.17 4.30
CA MET A 46 -42.94 -4.77 2.98
C MET A 46 -42.43 -6.23 3.05
N ASP A 47 -42.23 -6.77 4.26
CA ASP A 47 -41.74 -8.14 4.52
C ASP A 47 -40.49 -8.53 3.70
N LEU A 48 -39.66 -7.55 3.35
CA LEU A 48 -38.45 -7.80 2.59
C LEU A 48 -37.44 -8.54 3.47
N LYS A 49 -36.89 -9.65 2.95
CA LYS A 49 -35.89 -10.46 3.65
C LYS A 49 -34.53 -10.29 3.01
N ASP A 50 -33.50 -10.37 3.85
CA ASP A 50 -32.13 -10.51 3.42
C ASP A 50 -31.95 -11.88 2.73
N PRO A 51 -31.46 -11.94 1.48
CA PRO A 51 -31.36 -13.17 0.73
C PRO A 51 -30.34 -14.17 1.28
N GLU A 52 -29.35 -13.73 2.06
CA GLU A 52 -28.33 -14.61 2.64
C GLU A 52 -28.75 -15.16 4.01
N THR A 53 -29.44 -14.35 4.81
CA THR A 53 -29.78 -14.72 6.20
C THR A 53 -31.26 -15.05 6.41
N ASN A 54 -32.11 -14.82 5.40
CA ASN A 54 -33.57 -14.93 5.46
C ASN A 54 -34.22 -14.09 6.58
N ALA A 55 -33.46 -13.16 7.18
CA ALA A 55 -33.91 -12.28 8.23
C ALA A 55 -34.63 -11.06 7.65
N PRO A 56 -35.63 -10.48 8.35
CA PRO A 56 -36.26 -9.23 7.91
C PRO A 56 -35.24 -8.10 7.74
N LEU A 57 -35.34 -7.36 6.64
CA LEU A 57 -34.51 -6.18 6.41
C LEU A 57 -34.84 -5.11 7.43
N LYS A 58 -33.84 -4.73 8.22
CA LYS A 58 -33.98 -3.69 9.24
C LYS A 58 -33.60 -2.31 8.66
N PRO A 59 -34.30 -1.24 9.07
CA PRO A 59 -33.86 0.12 8.78
C PRO A 59 -32.43 0.34 9.30
N ARG A 60 -31.62 1.04 8.52
CA ARG A 60 -30.24 1.40 8.88
C ARG A 60 -30.11 2.91 9.00
N SER A 61 -29.14 3.36 9.79
CA SER A 61 -28.80 4.78 9.88
C SER A 61 -28.38 5.32 8.51
N PRO A 62 -28.66 6.60 8.22
CA PRO A 62 -28.13 7.26 7.03
C PRO A 62 -26.60 7.13 6.96
N VAL A 63 -26.08 6.77 5.80
CA VAL A 63 -24.62 6.64 5.61
C VAL A 63 -24.02 8.01 5.36
N GLN A 64 -23.08 8.39 6.21
CA GLN A 64 -22.29 9.61 6.06
C GLN A 64 -21.16 9.40 5.05
N PRO A 65 -20.66 10.47 4.39
CA PRO A 65 -19.44 10.39 3.60
C PRO A 65 -18.29 9.83 4.44
N LEU A 66 -17.66 8.75 3.96
CA LEU A 66 -16.57 8.11 4.68
C LEU A 66 -15.29 8.95 4.57
N SER A 67 -14.66 9.25 5.70
CA SER A 67 -13.37 9.94 5.72
C SER A 67 -12.29 9.08 5.06
N ARG A 68 -11.42 9.70 4.26
CA ARG A 68 -10.28 9.02 3.63
C ARG A 68 -9.31 8.42 4.67
N LYS A 69 -9.18 9.08 5.83
CA LYS A 69 -8.32 8.61 6.93
C LYS A 69 -8.71 7.24 7.47
N VAL A 70 -9.98 6.84 7.34
CA VAL A 70 -10.46 5.53 7.83
C VAL A 70 -9.73 4.39 7.12
N LEU A 71 -9.50 4.51 5.81
CA LEU A 71 -8.75 3.51 5.07
C LEU A 71 -7.28 3.46 5.51
N ASP A 72 -6.65 4.61 5.70
CA ASP A 72 -5.25 4.65 6.17
C ASP A 72 -5.06 4.08 7.58
N GLN A 73 -6.04 4.32 8.46
CA GLN A 73 -6.09 3.77 9.80
C GLN A 73 -6.33 2.27 9.77
N TYR A 74 -7.27 1.80 8.94
CA TYR A 74 -7.50 0.37 8.74
C TYR A 74 -6.22 -0.34 8.27
N VAL A 75 -5.57 0.16 7.20
CA VAL A 75 -4.32 -0.42 6.68
C VAL A 75 -3.23 -0.43 7.75
N SER A 76 -3.14 0.62 8.57
CA SER A 76 -2.15 0.70 9.65
C SER A 76 -2.44 -0.26 10.82
N SER A 77 -3.67 -0.77 10.93
CA SER A 77 -4.08 -1.71 11.97
C SER A 77 -3.91 -3.18 11.59
N ILE A 78 -3.53 -3.47 10.34
CA ILE A 78 -3.36 -4.84 9.86
C ILE A 78 -2.06 -5.42 10.42
N GLU A 79 -2.17 -6.60 11.03
CA GLU A 79 -1.04 -7.29 11.65
C GLU A 79 -0.01 -7.79 10.61
N PRO A 80 1.27 -7.90 11.01
CA PRO A 80 2.32 -8.49 10.19
C PRO A 80 1.98 -9.90 9.68
N ASN A 81 2.45 -10.22 8.48
CA ASN A 81 2.23 -11.49 7.78
C ASN A 81 0.76 -11.84 7.47
N SER A 82 -0.15 -10.87 7.54
CA SER A 82 -1.56 -11.05 7.16
C SER A 82 -1.80 -10.94 5.65
N ARG A 83 -2.76 -11.71 5.14
CA ARG A 83 -3.32 -11.57 3.77
C ARG A 83 -4.50 -10.61 3.69
N GLU A 84 -4.97 -10.12 4.85
CA GLU A 84 -6.18 -9.33 4.98
C GLU A 84 -6.24 -8.13 4.02
N LEU A 85 -5.14 -7.38 3.87
CA LEU A 85 -5.11 -6.22 2.98
C LEU A 85 -5.40 -6.60 1.52
N VAL A 86 -4.86 -7.73 1.06
CA VAL A 86 -5.01 -8.19 -0.32
C VAL A 86 -6.44 -8.70 -0.54
N ASP A 87 -6.98 -9.44 0.42
CA ASP A 87 -8.34 -9.97 0.35
C ASP A 87 -9.38 -8.85 0.42
N TRP A 88 -9.16 -7.85 1.27
CA TRP A 88 -9.97 -6.64 1.34
C TRP A 88 -9.96 -5.89 0.01
N LEU A 89 -8.79 -5.67 -0.61
CA LEU A 89 -8.69 -4.96 -1.88
C LEU A 89 -9.39 -5.74 -3.01
N ARG A 90 -9.27 -7.07 -3.03
CA ARG A 90 -9.99 -7.92 -3.99
C ARG A 90 -11.50 -7.76 -3.83
N GLY A 91 -12.03 -7.95 -2.62
CA GLY A 91 -13.45 -7.76 -2.34
C GLY A 91 -13.94 -6.36 -2.70
N TRP A 92 -13.17 -5.32 -2.38
CA TRP A 92 -13.49 -3.93 -2.72
C TRP A 92 -13.56 -3.69 -4.23
N THR A 93 -12.65 -4.31 -4.99
CA THR A 93 -12.51 -4.12 -6.44
C THR A 93 -13.30 -5.14 -7.27
N ASP A 94 -13.97 -6.11 -6.66
CA ASP A 94 -14.79 -7.09 -7.38
C ASP A 94 -16.15 -6.54 -7.83
N VAL A 95 -16.57 -5.40 -7.29
CA VAL A 95 -17.82 -4.71 -7.66
C VAL A 95 -17.79 -4.10 -9.07
N SER A 96 -18.97 -3.90 -9.68
CA SER A 96 -19.08 -3.24 -10.99
C SER A 96 -18.40 -1.86 -11.03
N THR A 97 -17.67 -1.55 -12.11
CA THR A 97 -17.02 -0.25 -12.36
C THR A 97 -18.01 0.91 -12.46
N ARG A 98 -19.30 0.64 -12.63
CA ARG A 98 -20.39 1.64 -12.54
C ARG A 98 -20.55 2.22 -11.13
N LYS A 99 -20.13 1.52 -10.08
CA LYS A 99 -20.20 1.97 -8.68
C LYS A 99 -19.07 2.95 -8.35
N ARG A 100 -18.97 4.05 -9.10
CA ARG A 100 -17.83 4.99 -9.08
C ARG A 100 -17.46 5.53 -7.69
N ALA A 101 -18.42 5.67 -6.78
CA ALA A 101 -18.14 6.10 -5.41
C ALA A 101 -17.16 5.17 -4.67
N LEU A 102 -17.24 3.85 -4.89
CA LEU A 102 -16.31 2.89 -4.29
C LEU A 102 -14.94 2.94 -4.95
N TRP A 103 -14.91 3.06 -6.28
CA TRP A 103 -13.66 3.12 -7.04
C TRP A 103 -12.90 4.42 -6.76
N ASN A 104 -13.57 5.57 -6.73
CA ASN A 104 -12.98 6.88 -6.50
C ASN A 104 -12.66 7.16 -5.02
N TYR A 105 -13.09 6.28 -4.11
CA TYR A 105 -12.68 6.37 -2.70
C TYR A 105 -11.19 6.02 -2.55
N ILE A 106 -10.67 5.09 -3.33
CA ILE A 106 -9.24 4.75 -3.36
C ILE A 106 -8.48 5.79 -4.20
N SER A 107 -7.57 6.55 -3.58
CA SER A 107 -6.72 7.54 -4.25
C SER A 107 -5.29 6.99 -4.47
N GLY A 108 -4.46 7.72 -5.20
CA GLY A 108 -3.02 7.44 -5.31
C GLY A 108 -2.36 7.37 -3.92
N GLY A 109 -2.65 8.33 -3.03
CA GLY A 109 -2.19 8.31 -1.64
C GLY A 109 -2.59 7.06 -0.85
N HIS A 110 -3.81 6.54 -1.05
CA HIS A 110 -4.22 5.26 -0.43
C HIS A 110 -3.39 4.09 -0.97
N LEU A 111 -3.18 4.03 -2.29
CA LEU A 111 -2.36 2.96 -2.89
C LEU A 111 -0.90 3.04 -2.42
N GLN A 112 -0.32 4.24 -2.31
CA GLN A 112 1.00 4.44 -1.75
C GLN A 112 1.07 3.95 -0.30
N ASN A 113 0.11 4.31 0.56
CA ASN A 113 0.08 3.84 1.93
C ASN A 113 -0.05 2.31 2.01
N MET A 114 -0.93 1.69 1.20
CA MET A 114 -1.06 0.24 1.12
C MET A 114 0.24 -0.43 0.69
N LEU A 115 0.90 0.08 -0.36
CA LEU A 115 2.16 -0.46 -0.86
C LEU A 115 3.27 -0.33 0.20
N MET A 116 3.47 0.85 0.77
CA MET A 116 4.46 1.09 1.82
C MET A 116 4.23 0.19 3.04
N ARG A 117 2.99 0.12 3.54
CA ARG A 117 2.65 -0.75 4.68
C ARG A 117 2.79 -2.23 4.34
N SER A 118 2.37 -2.64 3.14
CA SER A 118 2.51 -4.02 2.67
C SER A 118 3.96 -4.47 2.56
N PHE A 119 4.87 -3.54 2.27
CA PHE A 119 6.29 -3.81 2.11
C PHE A 119 7.02 -3.77 3.45
N PHE A 120 6.94 -2.66 4.18
CA PHE A 120 7.76 -2.44 5.38
C PHE A 120 7.21 -3.14 6.63
N LYS A 121 5.89 -3.33 6.75
CA LYS A 121 5.27 -3.81 8.01
C LYS A 121 4.51 -5.13 7.86
N ILE A 122 3.70 -5.31 6.81
CA ILE A 122 2.79 -6.47 6.67
C ILE A 122 3.46 -7.65 5.95
N GLY A 123 4.31 -7.40 4.96
CA GLY A 123 4.97 -8.44 4.15
C GLY A 123 4.14 -8.99 2.97
N SER A 124 2.98 -8.43 2.65
CA SER A 124 2.11 -8.89 1.54
C SER A 124 2.37 -8.18 0.20
N TYR A 125 3.46 -7.43 0.09
CA TYR A 125 3.80 -6.57 -1.06
C TYR A 125 3.64 -7.21 -2.43
N THR A 126 4.30 -8.35 -2.70
CA THR A 126 4.23 -9.00 -4.03
C THR A 126 2.79 -9.34 -4.43
N SER A 127 1.99 -9.85 -3.49
CA SER A 127 0.59 -10.19 -3.72
C SER A 127 -0.28 -8.95 -3.94
N LEU A 128 0.01 -7.85 -3.24
CA LEU A 128 -0.67 -6.58 -3.41
C LEU A 128 -0.36 -5.98 -4.80
N VAL A 129 0.90 -5.92 -5.21
CA VAL A 129 1.32 -5.41 -6.53
C VAL A 129 0.65 -6.21 -7.65
N ASN A 130 0.68 -7.54 -7.58
CA ASN A 130 0.02 -8.40 -8.57
C ASN A 130 -1.49 -8.13 -8.64
N THR A 131 -2.13 -7.93 -7.49
CA THR A 131 -3.57 -7.60 -7.42
C THR A 131 -3.85 -6.23 -8.06
N LEU A 132 -3.02 -5.22 -7.80
CA LEU A 132 -3.15 -3.89 -8.39
C LEU A 132 -2.95 -3.92 -9.91
N TYR A 133 -1.93 -4.62 -10.41
CA TYR A 133 -1.71 -4.81 -11.84
C TYR A 133 -2.91 -5.49 -12.52
N ALA A 134 -3.45 -6.57 -11.90
CA ALA A 134 -4.62 -7.26 -12.43
C ALA A 134 -5.91 -6.42 -12.43
N ARG A 135 -5.99 -5.38 -11.58
CA ARG A 135 -7.17 -4.51 -11.43
C ARG A 135 -7.02 -3.15 -12.10
N GLN A 136 -5.84 -2.79 -12.59
CA GLN A 136 -5.54 -1.48 -13.18
C GLN A 136 -6.56 -1.04 -14.25
N LYS A 137 -6.91 -1.92 -15.20
CA LYS A 137 -7.90 -1.61 -16.25
C LYS A 137 -9.27 -1.22 -15.67
N ARG A 138 -9.70 -1.88 -14.59
CA ARG A 138 -10.98 -1.59 -13.92
C ARG A 138 -10.99 -0.23 -13.23
N PHE A 139 -9.86 0.21 -12.67
CA PHE A 139 -9.71 1.57 -12.15
C PHE A 139 -9.88 2.60 -13.27
N VAL A 140 -9.28 2.37 -14.44
CA VAL A 140 -9.44 3.24 -15.62
C VAL A 140 -10.89 3.27 -16.11
N GLU A 141 -11.53 2.12 -16.25
CA GLU A 141 -12.95 2.00 -16.63
C GLU A 141 -13.88 2.75 -15.65
N ALA A 142 -13.57 2.70 -14.35
CA ALA A 142 -14.31 3.41 -13.32
C ALA A 142 -14.03 4.93 -13.27
N LYS A 143 -13.18 5.45 -14.17
CA LYS A 143 -12.71 6.84 -14.23
C LYS A 143 -11.82 7.26 -13.04
N ASN A 144 -11.14 6.30 -12.43
CA ASN A 144 -10.12 6.53 -11.40
C ASN A 144 -8.71 6.27 -11.95
N ARG A 145 -8.32 7.00 -13.00
CA ARG A 145 -7.00 6.85 -13.62
C ARG A 145 -5.89 7.44 -12.76
N ASP A 146 -6.20 8.38 -11.87
CA ASP A 146 -5.19 9.10 -11.11
C ASP A 146 -4.65 8.26 -9.93
N ALA A 147 -5.28 7.13 -9.61
CA ALA A 147 -4.77 6.21 -8.60
C ALA A 147 -3.40 5.58 -8.98
N PHE A 148 -3.12 5.42 -10.28
CA PHE A 148 -1.86 4.85 -10.79
C PHE A 148 -0.98 5.96 -11.40
N ASP A 149 -0.60 6.93 -10.57
CA ASP A 149 0.25 8.05 -10.95
C ASP A 149 1.76 7.78 -10.71
N VAL A 150 2.61 8.71 -11.13
CA VAL A 150 4.06 8.61 -10.90
C VAL A 150 4.42 8.81 -9.43
N GLU A 151 3.88 9.87 -8.82
CA GLU A 151 4.28 10.35 -7.49
C GLU A 151 3.99 9.35 -6.36
N HIS A 152 2.83 8.71 -6.40
CA HIS A 152 2.34 7.79 -5.39
C HIS A 152 2.61 6.34 -5.80
N PHE A 153 2.21 5.92 -7.00
CA PHE A 153 2.28 4.51 -7.37
C PHE A 153 3.67 4.11 -7.85
N PHE A 154 4.17 4.74 -8.92
CA PHE A 154 5.44 4.34 -9.54
C PHE A 154 6.63 4.52 -8.59
N ASN A 155 6.76 5.70 -7.96
CA ASN A 155 7.84 6.00 -7.03
C ASN A 155 7.85 5.00 -5.86
N THR A 156 6.69 4.64 -5.33
CA THR A 156 6.59 3.64 -4.24
C THR A 156 7.04 2.25 -4.69
N ILE A 157 6.70 1.84 -5.91
CA ILE A 157 7.20 0.57 -6.47
C ILE A 157 8.73 0.59 -6.56
N LEU A 158 9.33 1.69 -7.01
CA LEU A 158 10.79 1.81 -7.10
C LEU A 158 11.45 1.79 -5.71
N VAL A 159 10.90 2.52 -4.74
CA VAL A 159 11.38 2.49 -3.34
C VAL A 159 11.39 1.06 -2.80
N CYS A 160 10.26 0.34 -2.93
CA CYS A 160 10.16 -1.03 -2.45
C CYS A 160 11.13 -1.97 -3.18
N ASN A 161 11.33 -1.78 -4.49
CA ASN A 161 12.24 -2.61 -5.27
C ASN A 161 13.71 -2.37 -4.89
N LEU A 162 14.14 -1.12 -4.70
CA LEU A 162 15.50 -0.79 -4.28
C LEU A 162 15.85 -1.48 -2.95
N HIS A 163 14.98 -1.31 -1.95
CA HIS A 163 15.13 -1.96 -0.65
C HIS A 163 15.08 -3.48 -0.75
N ARG A 164 14.12 -4.04 -1.49
CA ARG A 164 14.00 -5.49 -1.69
C ARG A 164 15.25 -6.09 -2.32
N ASN A 165 15.81 -5.43 -3.32
CA ASN A 165 16.98 -5.89 -4.03
C ASN A 165 18.21 -5.91 -3.10
N GLN A 166 18.36 -4.88 -2.26
CA GLN A 166 19.41 -4.80 -1.25
C GLN A 166 19.31 -5.95 -0.24
N GLU A 167 18.12 -6.16 0.33
CA GLU A 167 17.89 -7.19 1.36
C GLU A 167 18.03 -8.62 0.83
N LEU A 168 17.58 -8.87 -0.40
CA LEU A 168 17.61 -10.20 -1.02
C LEU A 168 18.87 -10.46 -1.86
N GLY A 169 19.78 -9.48 -1.95
CA GLY A 169 21.01 -9.59 -2.73
C GLY A 169 20.79 -9.79 -4.24
N TYR A 170 19.67 -9.31 -4.79
CA TYR A 170 19.38 -9.47 -6.21
C TYR A 170 20.30 -8.59 -7.06
N LYS A 171 20.94 -9.18 -8.06
CA LYS A 171 21.82 -8.50 -9.05
C LYS A 171 21.52 -8.98 -10.47
N THR A 172 20.29 -8.77 -10.93
CA THR A 172 19.84 -9.28 -12.24
C THR A 172 19.29 -8.14 -13.10
N GLY A 173 20.19 -7.43 -13.79
CA GLY A 173 19.87 -6.25 -14.60
C GLY A 173 18.69 -6.44 -15.55
N ASP A 174 18.67 -7.54 -16.33
CA ASP A 174 17.59 -7.81 -17.28
C ASP A 174 16.23 -8.07 -16.62
N VAL A 175 16.22 -8.70 -15.45
CA VAL A 175 14.99 -8.94 -14.68
C VAL A 175 14.51 -7.62 -14.07
N ALA A 176 15.42 -6.82 -13.53
CA ALA A 176 15.13 -5.51 -12.97
C ALA A 176 14.57 -4.55 -14.04
N LEU A 177 15.17 -4.54 -15.23
CA LEU A 177 14.70 -3.76 -16.39
C LEU A 177 13.28 -4.16 -16.80
N ARG A 178 13.01 -5.47 -16.95
CA ARG A 178 11.66 -5.95 -17.27
C ARG A 178 10.63 -5.57 -16.21
N LYS A 179 10.99 -5.62 -14.93
CA LYS A 179 10.12 -5.21 -13.82
C LYS A 179 9.85 -3.71 -13.84
N LEU A 180 10.89 -2.90 -14.09
CA LEU A 180 10.79 -1.45 -14.22
C LEU A 180 9.84 -1.06 -15.36
N GLU A 181 10.02 -1.63 -16.56
CA GLU A 181 9.14 -1.37 -17.69
C GLU A 181 7.71 -1.89 -17.46
N THR A 182 7.56 -3.01 -16.76
CA THR A 182 6.25 -3.54 -16.39
C THR A 182 5.53 -2.60 -15.43
N ALA A 183 6.22 -2.08 -14.41
CA ALA A 183 5.65 -1.09 -13.50
C ALA A 183 5.22 0.17 -14.26
N TRP A 184 6.06 0.66 -15.17
CA TRP A 184 5.76 1.84 -15.99
C TRP A 184 4.52 1.66 -16.89
N LYS A 185 4.32 0.47 -17.47
CA LYS A 185 3.13 0.17 -18.29
C LYS A 185 1.81 0.31 -17.53
N HIS A 186 1.84 0.18 -16.20
CA HIS A 186 0.65 0.33 -15.37
C HIS A 186 0.39 1.77 -14.92
N VAL A 187 1.34 2.69 -15.16
CA VAL A 187 1.19 4.12 -14.86
C VAL A 187 0.29 4.78 -15.90
N THR A 188 -0.78 5.41 -15.41
CA THR A 188 -1.81 6.10 -16.21
C THR A 188 -1.70 7.61 -16.17
N CYS A 189 -1.25 8.17 -15.05
CA CYS A 189 -0.89 9.59 -14.94
C CYS A 189 0.63 9.70 -14.87
N ARG A 190 1.26 10.31 -15.88
CA ARG A 190 2.72 10.30 -16.07
C ARG A 190 3.42 11.57 -15.61
N ASP A 191 2.71 12.42 -14.88
CA ASP A 191 3.24 13.68 -14.39
C ASP A 191 4.21 13.44 -13.22
N ASN A 192 5.50 13.69 -13.48
CA ASN A 192 6.57 13.63 -12.50
C ASN A 192 6.73 15.00 -11.81
N GLU A 193 5.83 15.35 -10.91
CA GLU A 193 5.78 16.66 -10.26
C GLU A 193 7.03 16.99 -9.43
N THR A 194 7.55 16.01 -8.71
CA THR A 194 8.68 16.23 -7.77
C THR A 194 10.06 16.06 -8.42
N GLY A 195 10.12 15.41 -9.58
CA GLY A 195 11.38 15.02 -10.22
C GLY A 195 11.98 13.73 -9.63
N LEU A 196 11.47 13.23 -8.49
CA LEU A 196 12.05 12.09 -7.76
C LEU A 196 12.03 10.79 -8.57
N ALA A 197 11.10 10.62 -9.51
CA ALA A 197 11.02 9.44 -10.36
C ALA A 197 12.31 9.24 -11.18
N ASN A 198 12.91 10.32 -11.70
CA ASN A 198 14.15 10.24 -12.46
C ASN A 198 15.31 9.77 -11.57
N CYS A 199 15.41 10.28 -10.34
CA CYS A 199 16.43 9.87 -9.39
C CYS A 199 16.29 8.41 -8.96
N LEU A 200 15.07 7.96 -8.66
CA LEU A 200 14.81 6.57 -8.30
C LEU A 200 15.15 5.59 -9.45
N VAL A 201 14.81 5.96 -10.69
CA VAL A 201 15.18 5.17 -11.87
C VAL A 201 16.70 5.10 -12.00
N GLY A 202 17.40 6.23 -11.86
CA GLY A 202 18.86 6.28 -11.88
C GLY A 202 19.50 5.42 -10.78
N ALA A 203 19.00 5.49 -9.55
CA ALA A 203 19.43 4.67 -8.43
C ALA A 203 19.22 3.17 -8.72
N LEU A 204 18.07 2.78 -9.29
CA LEU A 204 17.78 1.39 -9.63
C LEU A 204 18.70 0.86 -10.75
N ILE A 205 18.96 1.67 -11.77
CA ILE A 205 19.89 1.35 -12.86
C ILE A 205 21.29 1.06 -12.29
N LYS A 206 21.80 1.96 -11.44
CA LYS A 206 23.09 1.82 -10.77
C LYS A 206 23.13 0.57 -9.89
N GLN A 207 22.12 0.36 -9.04
CA GLN A 207 22.07 -0.77 -8.11
C GLN A 207 22.06 -2.13 -8.82
N GLN A 208 21.33 -2.24 -9.94
CA GLN A 208 21.14 -3.51 -10.65
C GLN A 208 22.09 -3.70 -11.83
N GLY A 209 22.95 -2.73 -12.14
CA GLY A 209 23.85 -2.78 -13.29
C GLY A 209 23.09 -2.86 -14.62
N ILE A 210 21.97 -2.13 -14.75
CA ILE A 210 21.18 -2.12 -15.99
C ILE A 210 21.98 -1.35 -17.05
N THR A 211 22.35 -2.03 -18.13
CA THR A 211 23.13 -1.43 -19.23
C THR A 211 22.25 -0.91 -20.36
N ALA A 212 21.08 -1.50 -20.57
CA ALA A 212 20.13 -1.08 -21.59
C ALA A 212 19.25 0.08 -21.12
N GLU A 213 18.99 1.03 -22.02
CA GLU A 213 18.12 2.18 -21.73
C GLU A 213 16.67 1.72 -21.46
N PRO A 214 16.07 2.07 -20.31
CA PRO A 214 14.70 1.70 -20.00
C PRO A 214 13.66 2.35 -20.91
N LYS A 215 12.69 1.57 -21.41
CA LYS A 215 11.61 2.09 -22.26
C LYS A 215 10.50 2.76 -21.45
N LEU A 216 10.82 3.93 -20.89
CA LEU A 216 9.91 4.74 -20.06
C LEU A 216 9.26 5.89 -20.84
N ARG A 217 8.60 5.56 -21.96
CA ARG A 217 8.01 6.57 -22.86
C ARG A 217 7.08 7.51 -22.08
N GLY A 218 7.28 8.81 -22.26
CA GLY A 218 6.46 9.84 -21.62
C GLY A 218 6.86 10.19 -20.18
N LEU A 219 7.93 9.60 -19.63
CA LEU A 219 8.57 10.12 -18.42
C LEU A 219 9.37 11.36 -18.79
N SER A 220 8.85 12.55 -18.46
CA SER A 220 9.59 13.80 -18.68
C SER A 220 10.71 13.93 -17.65
N SER A 221 11.91 14.25 -18.11
CA SER A 221 12.97 14.74 -17.22
C SER A 221 12.54 16.08 -16.64
N LYS A 222 12.48 16.18 -15.31
CA LYS A 222 12.12 17.40 -14.59
C LYS A 222 13.15 17.68 -13.50
N PRO A 223 13.46 18.97 -13.23
CA PRO A 223 14.29 19.33 -12.10
C PRO A 223 13.62 18.92 -10.79
N ILE A 224 14.43 18.72 -9.75
CA ILE A 224 13.91 18.40 -8.42
C ILE A 224 13.09 19.58 -7.89
N ASN A 225 11.84 19.29 -7.54
CA ASN A 225 10.89 20.26 -7.00
C ASN A 225 10.23 19.67 -5.75
N LEU A 226 10.87 19.88 -4.60
CA LEU A 226 10.40 19.39 -3.31
C LEU A 226 9.75 20.52 -2.51
N PRO A 227 8.70 20.23 -1.72
CA PRO A 227 8.04 21.23 -0.91
C PRO A 227 9.01 21.80 0.12
N SER A 228 8.95 23.11 0.33
CA SER A 228 9.64 23.76 1.44
C SER A 228 8.91 23.42 2.74
N LEU A 229 9.68 23.13 3.78
CA LEU A 229 9.17 22.97 5.14
C LEU A 229 9.44 24.28 5.88
N PRO A 230 8.43 25.16 6.02
CA PRO A 230 8.62 26.50 6.58
C PRO A 230 9.22 26.44 7.99
N GLU A 231 10.01 27.47 8.28
CA GLU A 231 10.63 27.63 9.59
C GLU A 231 9.76 28.49 10.50
N ASN A 232 9.76 28.17 11.80
CA ASN A 232 9.03 28.92 12.83
C ASN A 232 7.49 28.80 12.79
N GLU A 233 6.97 27.68 12.27
CA GLU A 233 5.55 27.37 12.40
C GLU A 233 5.17 26.94 13.83
N SER A 234 3.89 27.05 14.16
CA SER A 234 3.36 26.44 15.39
C SER A 234 3.58 24.93 15.37
N SER A 235 3.77 24.32 16.55
CA SER A 235 3.99 22.86 16.66
C SER A 235 2.90 22.04 15.96
N GLY A 236 1.64 22.50 15.99
CA GLY A 236 0.52 21.86 15.29
C GLY A 236 0.66 21.89 13.76
N ASN A 237 1.06 23.03 13.20
CA ASN A 237 1.28 23.17 11.76
C ASN A 237 2.50 22.36 11.31
N THR A 238 3.60 22.41 12.06
CA THR A 238 4.77 21.56 11.82
C THR A 238 4.39 20.08 11.80
N ALA A 239 3.57 19.63 12.76
CA ALA A 239 3.10 18.24 12.80
C ALA A 239 2.21 17.85 11.61
N ALA A 240 1.40 18.78 11.10
CA ALA A 240 0.57 18.59 9.92
C ALA A 240 1.43 18.49 8.64
N SER A 241 2.34 19.43 8.44
CA SER A 241 3.29 19.47 7.31
C SER A 241 4.15 18.21 7.26
N ILE A 242 4.66 17.75 8.40
CA ILE A 242 5.39 16.48 8.50
C ILE A 242 4.51 15.29 8.16
N SER A 243 3.26 15.25 8.65
CA SER A 243 2.35 14.15 8.33
C SER A 243 1.98 14.11 6.84
N GLU A 244 1.88 15.27 6.18
CA GLU A 244 1.55 15.38 4.76
C GLU A 244 2.72 14.90 3.90
N GLN A 245 3.96 15.30 4.25
CA GLN A 245 5.14 15.02 3.45
C GLN A 245 5.86 13.70 3.80
N LYS A 246 5.25 12.86 4.64
CA LYS A 246 5.87 11.62 5.14
C LYS A 246 6.35 10.66 4.05
N PHE A 247 5.60 10.53 2.95
CA PHE A 247 5.96 9.62 1.87
C PHE A 247 7.00 10.25 0.93
N THR A 248 6.88 11.54 0.64
CA THR A 248 7.91 12.33 -0.05
C THR A 248 9.26 12.20 0.66
N TYR A 249 9.25 12.29 1.99
CA TYR A 249 10.41 12.07 2.85
C TYR A 249 11.00 10.66 2.71
N ILE A 250 10.19 9.61 2.79
CA ILE A 250 10.66 8.22 2.62
C ILE A 250 11.28 8.03 1.23
N ILE A 251 10.65 8.58 0.19
CA ILE A 251 11.17 8.49 -1.19
C ILE A 251 12.52 9.23 -1.29
N ALA A 252 12.61 10.46 -0.79
CA ALA A 252 13.83 11.27 -0.81
C ALA A 252 14.98 10.61 -0.02
N ARG A 253 14.70 10.06 1.17
CA ARG A 253 15.69 9.26 1.94
C ARG A 253 16.16 8.05 1.15
N THR A 254 15.24 7.34 0.50
CA THR A 254 15.59 6.17 -0.33
C THR A 254 16.51 6.57 -1.48
N VAL A 255 16.24 7.70 -2.15
CA VAL A 255 17.14 8.22 -3.19
C VAL A 255 18.55 8.46 -2.63
N LEU A 256 18.68 9.13 -1.49
CA LEU A 256 20.00 9.40 -0.89
C LEU A 256 20.73 8.14 -0.44
N GLU A 257 20.01 7.10 -0.02
CA GLU A 257 20.64 5.84 0.40
C GLU A 257 21.22 5.05 -0.80
N PHE A 258 20.54 5.06 -1.94
CA PHE A 258 20.98 4.33 -3.15
C PHE A 258 21.70 5.20 -4.19
N ASP A 259 21.73 6.51 -4.00
CA ASP A 259 22.49 7.47 -4.80
C ASP A 259 22.96 8.65 -3.92
N PRO A 260 24.08 8.50 -3.16
CA PRO A 260 24.57 9.55 -2.25
C PRO A 260 24.94 10.87 -2.95
N GLU A 261 25.21 10.81 -4.25
CA GLU A 261 25.55 11.96 -5.11
C GLU A 261 24.30 12.62 -5.73
N ALA A 262 23.10 12.23 -5.30
CA ALA A 262 21.87 12.85 -5.76
C ALA A 262 21.79 14.34 -5.41
N ASP A 263 20.86 15.02 -6.10
CA ASP A 263 20.68 16.47 -6.11
C ASP A 263 20.66 17.11 -4.70
N GLN A 264 21.31 18.27 -4.57
CA GLN A 264 21.43 19.01 -3.31
C GLN A 264 20.07 19.42 -2.71
N ALA A 265 19.03 19.62 -3.53
CA ALA A 265 17.68 19.91 -3.07
C ALA A 265 17.11 18.73 -2.26
N ILE A 266 17.41 17.48 -2.63
CA ILE A 266 16.99 16.28 -1.91
C ILE A 266 17.68 16.23 -0.54
N LYS A 267 19.00 16.48 -0.51
CA LYS A 267 19.79 16.54 0.74
C LYS A 267 19.25 17.59 1.69
N THR A 268 18.94 18.78 1.17
CA THR A 268 18.37 19.89 1.94
C THR A 268 17.00 19.53 2.51
N PHE A 269 16.07 19.03 1.67
CA PHE A 269 14.74 18.63 2.11
C PHE A 269 14.78 17.57 3.23
N VAL A 270 15.59 16.53 3.05
CA VAL A 270 15.77 15.46 4.05
C VAL A 270 16.28 16.01 5.38
N ARG A 271 17.33 16.85 5.34
CA ARG A 271 17.90 17.46 6.54
C ARG A 271 16.88 18.32 7.27
N THR A 272 16.12 19.14 6.55
CA THR A 272 15.08 19.98 7.14
C THR A 272 13.97 19.14 7.75
N TYR A 273 13.51 18.10 7.05
CA TYR A 273 12.47 17.19 7.57
C TYR A 273 12.93 16.50 8.86
N GLN A 274 14.16 16.00 8.92
CA GLN A 274 14.73 15.37 10.13
C GLN A 274 14.87 16.36 11.29
N ALA A 275 15.27 17.61 11.02
CA ALA A 275 15.33 18.66 12.04
C ALA A 275 13.93 18.92 12.64
N ARG A 276 12.89 19.01 11.80
CA ARG A 276 11.50 19.18 12.24
C ARG A 276 10.96 17.98 13.01
N LEU A 277 11.32 16.75 12.64
CA LEU A 277 10.98 15.57 13.43
C LEU A 277 11.58 15.64 14.84
N LYS A 278 12.84 16.08 14.95
CA LYS A 278 13.53 16.24 16.23
C LYS A 278 12.88 17.32 17.10
N GLU A 279 12.47 18.44 16.52
CA GLU A 279 11.70 19.49 17.23
C GLU A 279 10.39 18.96 17.82
N LEU A 280 9.73 18.04 17.12
CA LEU A 280 8.49 17.40 17.58
C LEU A 280 8.72 16.20 18.51
N GLY A 281 9.98 15.83 18.80
CA GLY A 281 10.31 14.65 19.60
C GLY A 281 9.82 13.33 18.97
N ARG A 282 9.76 13.26 17.64
CA ARG A 282 9.30 12.08 16.89
C ARG A 282 10.47 11.28 16.34
N GLU A 283 10.30 9.96 16.28
CA GLU A 283 11.25 9.05 15.65
C GLU A 283 11.29 9.21 14.12
N ASP A 284 12.41 8.82 13.52
CA ASP A 284 12.59 8.83 12.08
C ASP A 284 11.77 7.69 11.45
N LEU A 285 10.70 8.07 10.76
CA LEU A 285 9.79 7.14 10.09
C LEU A 285 10.50 6.26 9.06
N TYR A 286 11.56 6.75 8.42
CA TYR A 286 12.32 5.97 7.45
C TYR A 286 13.04 4.82 8.15
N GLU A 287 13.77 5.12 9.23
CA GLU A 287 14.52 4.14 10.00
C GLU A 287 13.61 3.07 10.63
N ASP A 288 12.47 3.48 11.21
CA ASP A 288 11.47 2.55 11.76
C ASP A 288 10.93 1.59 10.69
N ASN A 289 10.65 2.11 9.48
CA ASN A 289 10.18 1.29 8.36
C ASN A 289 11.25 0.29 7.90
N VAL A 290 12.48 0.75 7.67
CA VAL A 290 13.60 -0.11 7.23
C VAL A 290 13.93 -1.17 8.29
N ALA A 291 13.96 -0.81 9.56
CA ALA A 291 14.19 -1.76 10.66
C ALA A 291 13.11 -2.85 10.70
N SER A 292 11.84 -2.45 10.57
CA SER A 292 10.72 -3.41 10.56
C SER A 292 10.74 -4.33 9.34
N MET A 293 11.12 -3.79 8.18
CA MET A 293 11.32 -4.59 6.97
C MET A 293 12.39 -5.65 7.19
N LYS A 294 13.57 -5.25 7.70
CA LYS A 294 14.68 -6.18 8.00
C LYS A 294 14.26 -7.28 8.96
N GLN A 295 13.53 -6.93 10.03
CA GLN A 295 12.96 -7.91 10.96
C GLN A 295 12.00 -8.88 10.27
N ASN A 296 11.12 -8.39 9.39
CA ASN A 296 10.18 -9.22 8.63
C ASN A 296 10.89 -10.18 7.66
N PHE A 297 11.95 -9.74 6.97
CA PHE A 297 12.74 -10.61 6.10
C PHE A 297 13.51 -11.67 6.90
N ALA A 298 14.10 -11.29 8.02
CA ALA A 298 14.80 -12.24 8.90
C ALA A 298 13.84 -13.31 9.45
N ALA A 299 12.65 -12.91 9.92
CA ALA A 299 11.64 -13.84 10.42
C ALA A 299 11.13 -14.81 9.34
N ARG A 300 11.03 -14.35 8.09
CA ARG A 300 10.68 -15.23 6.96
C ARG A 300 11.76 -16.25 6.65
N LYS A 301 13.01 -15.78 6.56
CA LYS A 301 14.16 -16.65 6.31
C LYS A 301 14.27 -17.75 7.37
N ALA A 302 14.09 -17.41 8.64
CA ALA A 302 14.08 -18.38 9.74
C ALA A 302 13.00 -19.46 9.56
N ARG A 303 11.76 -19.05 9.23
CA ARG A 303 10.64 -19.99 8.99
C ARG A 303 10.86 -20.89 7.79
N ASP A 304 11.48 -20.38 6.72
CA ASP A 304 11.77 -21.16 5.52
C ASP A 304 12.87 -22.20 5.81
N THR A 305 13.90 -21.83 6.56
CA THR A 305 14.95 -22.77 7.02
C THR A 305 14.40 -23.85 7.97
N GLU A 306 13.49 -23.50 8.89
CA GLU A 306 12.84 -24.50 9.77
C GLU A 306 12.00 -25.51 8.98
N LYS A 307 11.29 -25.07 7.94
CA LYS A 307 10.51 -25.95 7.06
C LYS A 307 11.38 -26.87 6.21
N GLU A 308 12.49 -26.36 5.71
CA GLU A 308 13.45 -27.18 4.95
C GLU A 308 14.09 -28.26 5.84
N ALA A 309 14.40 -27.93 7.10
CA ALA A 309 14.90 -28.92 8.07
C ALA A 309 13.87 -30.00 8.40
N THR A 310 12.59 -29.63 8.61
CA THR A 310 11.52 -30.60 8.91
C THR A 310 11.11 -31.47 7.71
N LEU A 311 11.31 -31.00 6.48
CA LEU A 311 11.07 -31.80 5.26
C LEU A 311 12.25 -32.72 4.91
N GLY A 312 13.48 -32.38 5.33
CA GLY A 312 14.67 -33.21 5.14
C GLY A 312 14.73 -34.44 6.04
N GLU A 313 14.05 -34.44 7.18
CA GLU A 313 14.00 -35.57 8.12
C GLU A 313 12.91 -36.62 7.81
N ALA A 314 12.09 -36.40 6.77
CA ALA A 314 10.93 -37.25 6.46
C ALA A 314 11.13 -38.27 5.32
N GLN A 315 12.37 -38.52 4.88
CA GLN A 315 12.69 -39.67 4.01
C GLN A 315 13.52 -40.71 4.76
N PRO A 316 12.91 -41.82 5.24
CA PRO A 316 13.67 -43.02 5.52
C PRO A 316 14.10 -43.64 4.18
N GLU A 317 15.39 -43.90 4.05
CA GLU A 317 15.96 -44.80 3.07
C GLU A 317 15.20 -46.14 3.12
N GLU A 318 14.44 -46.47 2.07
CA GLU A 318 14.10 -47.87 1.81
C GLU A 318 15.41 -48.57 1.43
N GLU A 319 16.06 -49.17 2.43
CA GLU A 319 17.08 -50.18 2.23
C GLU A 319 16.53 -51.28 1.33
N ASN A 320 17.09 -51.32 0.13
CA ASN A 320 16.96 -52.37 -0.85
C ASN A 320 17.67 -53.63 -0.32
N PRO A 321 16.99 -54.78 -0.07
CA PRO A 321 17.70 -56.01 0.21
C PRO A 321 18.08 -56.68 -1.12
N GLU A 322 19.37 -56.63 -1.44
CA GLU A 322 19.97 -57.50 -2.45
C GLU A 322 19.89 -58.99 -2.01
N SER A 323 19.37 -59.81 -2.92
CA SER A 323 19.89 -61.12 -3.38
C SER A 323 20.29 -62.25 -2.40
N LYS A 324 19.91 -63.47 -2.83
CA LYS A 324 20.33 -64.84 -2.40
C LYS A 324 19.56 -65.37 -1.17
N ALA A 325 19.02 -66.59 -1.17
CA ALA A 325 19.28 -67.80 -1.97
C ALA A 325 17.99 -68.50 -2.39
#